data_AF-A0A0S8DDJ3-F1
#
_entry.id   AF-A0A0S8DDJ3-F1
#
_cell.length_a   1.000
_cell.length_b   1.000
_cell.length_c   1.000
_cell.angle_alpha   90.00
_cell.angle_beta   90.00
_cell.angle_gamma   90.00
#
_symmetry.space_group_name_H-M   'P 1'
#
loop_
_entity.id
_entity.type
_entity.pdbx_description
1 polymer ?
#
loop_
_entity_poly.entity_id
_entity_poly.type
_entity_poly.pdbx_seq_one_letter_code
_entity_poly.pdbx_strand_id
1 'polypeptide(L)'
;MKKIPSVLAGFVILALGLFLFFNGSTGEDSQTPKPAPSLIDGNEQSESVIGDYSSVTQDEFDQLSQEQQDKMLEQFVLDFWEKELGLAETDAEENNLSLEIFARPYMHTLTEREYLQLSPEDRERADAEIDKNMREIRSYCMGIVAEAESLMADKDCLTAEAYLVYLLEMGRELGANKEGLVFTRALGVGGRRAALRALVRLYTLTGNNSGVQMAKELLSEEDEEMVEIRAAAKQREANP
;
A
#
# COMPACT_ATOMS: atom_id res chain seq x y z
N MET A 1 11.03 5.53 28.60
CA MET A 1 11.86 5.79 27.42
C MET A 1 12.49 4.50 26.89
N LYS A 2 12.02 4.01 25.74
CA LYS A 2 12.78 3.15 24.82
C LYS A 2 12.70 3.82 23.44
N LYS A 3 13.76 3.76 22.64
CA LYS A 3 13.80 4.39 21.31
C LYS A 3 13.28 3.41 20.27
N ILE A 4 12.42 3.85 19.36
CA ILE A 4 12.06 3.12 18.13
C ILE A 4 12.58 3.91 16.92
N PRO A 5 13.78 3.59 16.39
CA PRO A 5 14.23 4.08 15.09
C PRO A 5 14.83 2.91 14.29
N SER A 6 13.97 2.08 13.69
CA SER A 6 14.42 0.91 12.90
C SER A 6 13.46 0.53 11.76
N VAL A 7 12.15 0.41 12.04
CA VAL A 7 11.16 -0.13 11.08
C VAL A 7 11.08 0.70 9.79
N LEU A 8 10.89 2.02 9.92
CA LEU A 8 10.84 2.96 8.78
C LEU A 8 12.10 2.94 7.89
N ALA A 9 13.26 2.55 8.42
CA ALA A 9 14.49 2.47 7.62
C ALA A 9 14.49 1.26 6.65
N GLY A 10 13.79 0.17 6.99
CA GLY A 10 13.68 -1.00 6.13
C GLY A 10 12.89 -0.72 4.85
N PHE A 11 11.70 -0.11 5.00
CA PHE A 11 10.82 0.25 3.87
C PHE A 11 11.50 1.17 2.85
N VAL A 12 12.22 2.21 3.32
CA VAL A 12 12.97 3.13 2.44
C VAL A 12 14.08 2.41 1.66
N ILE A 13 14.79 1.47 2.29
CA ILE A 13 15.85 0.69 1.62
C ILE A 13 15.26 -0.26 0.57
N LEU A 14 14.12 -0.90 0.85
CA LEU A 14 13.49 -1.84 -0.08
C LEU A 14 12.90 -1.12 -1.31
N ALA A 15 12.33 0.08 -1.12
CA ALA A 15 11.96 0.98 -2.21
C ALA A 15 13.19 1.40 -3.05
N LEU A 16 14.29 1.83 -2.42
CA LEU A 16 15.53 2.20 -3.11
C LEU A 16 16.17 1.01 -3.87
N GLY A 17 16.06 -0.21 -3.33
CA GLY A 17 16.49 -1.45 -3.98
C GLY A 17 15.68 -1.84 -5.23
N LEU A 18 14.52 -1.21 -5.46
CA LEU A 18 13.77 -1.25 -6.72
C LEU A 18 14.20 -0.13 -7.68
N PHE A 19 14.57 1.05 -7.17
CA PHE A 19 15.07 2.16 -8.01
C PHE A 19 16.44 1.89 -8.63
N LEU A 20 17.42 1.41 -7.85
CA LEU A 20 18.83 1.34 -8.27
C LEU A 20 19.13 0.33 -9.40
N PHE A 21 18.22 -0.60 -9.70
CA PHE A 21 18.39 -1.57 -10.79
C PHE A 21 17.63 -1.21 -12.07
N PHE A 22 16.84 -0.13 -12.09
CA PHE A 22 16.03 0.25 -13.27
C PHE A 22 16.16 1.70 -13.74
N ASN A 23 16.69 2.62 -12.93
CA ASN A 23 16.92 4.02 -13.35
C ASN A 23 18.43 4.33 -13.44
N GLY A 24 18.96 4.46 -14.65
CA GLY A 24 20.30 5.00 -14.90
C GLY A 24 20.25 6.41 -15.48
N SER A 25 20.99 7.35 -14.86
CA SER A 25 21.03 8.80 -15.21
C SER A 25 19.71 9.54 -14.89
N THR A 26 19.69 10.76 -14.33
CA THR A 26 20.69 11.85 -14.32
C THR A 26 21.08 12.32 -12.91
N GLY A 27 22.08 13.21 -12.83
CA GLY A 27 22.70 13.65 -11.57
C GLY A 27 21.90 14.65 -10.74
N GLU A 28 22.31 14.76 -9.48
CA GLU A 28 21.84 15.72 -8.48
C GLU A 28 22.33 17.15 -8.77
N ASP A 29 21.65 18.14 -8.20
CA ASP A 29 22.36 19.18 -7.44
C ASP A 29 21.47 19.63 -6.26
N SER A 30 22.01 19.65 -5.04
CA SER A 30 21.24 19.75 -3.78
C SER A 30 21.78 20.85 -2.87
N GLN A 31 20.91 21.72 -2.34
CA GLN A 31 21.26 22.59 -1.21
C GLN A 31 20.13 22.73 -0.17
N THR A 32 20.54 22.73 1.10
CA THR A 32 19.77 22.86 2.36
C THR A 32 20.73 23.44 3.43
N PRO A 33 20.31 23.86 4.65
CA PRO A 33 18.98 24.22 5.20
C PRO A 33 19.01 25.57 6.01
N LYS A 34 18.16 25.68 7.07
CA LYS A 34 18.34 26.46 8.35
C LYS A 34 17.63 27.85 8.44
N PRO A 35 17.32 28.40 9.64
CA PRO A 35 16.31 27.93 10.63
C PRO A 35 15.28 29.02 11.08
N ALA A 36 14.40 28.68 12.05
CA ALA A 36 13.32 29.51 12.63
C ALA A 36 13.77 30.61 13.64
N PRO A 37 12.90 31.62 13.91
CA PRO A 37 12.19 31.79 15.21
C PRO A 37 10.76 32.42 15.08
N SER A 38 9.86 32.62 16.07
CA SER A 38 9.59 32.04 17.42
C SER A 38 8.32 32.69 18.07
N LEU A 39 7.62 31.97 18.98
CA LEU A 39 6.68 32.45 20.05
C LEU A 39 5.31 33.09 19.69
N ILE A 40 4.26 32.71 20.44
CA ILE A 40 3.46 33.56 21.37
C ILE A 40 2.44 32.70 22.17
N ASP A 41 2.03 33.15 23.36
CA ASP A 41 1.12 32.48 24.31
C ASP A 41 -0.36 32.41 23.88
N GLY A 42 -1.09 31.48 24.50
CA GLY A 42 -2.55 31.33 24.41
C GLY A 42 -3.11 30.65 25.66
N ASN A 43 -3.24 31.39 26.76
CA ASN A 43 -3.77 30.90 28.03
C ASN A 43 -5.31 30.97 28.06
N GLU A 44 -5.99 29.85 28.28
CA GLU A 44 -7.31 29.85 28.92
C GLU A 44 -7.55 28.58 29.74
N GLN A 45 -8.22 28.73 30.87
CA GLN A 45 -8.44 27.70 31.89
C GLN A 45 -9.94 27.48 32.03
N SER A 46 -10.40 26.23 31.89
CA SER A 46 -11.79 25.86 32.12
C SER A 46 -11.88 24.53 32.86
N GLU A 47 -12.52 24.53 34.03
CA GLU A 47 -12.73 23.34 34.85
C GLU A 47 -14.01 22.63 34.39
N SER A 48 -13.89 21.54 33.64
CA SER A 48 -15.03 20.66 33.34
C SER A 48 -15.27 19.70 34.51
N VAL A 49 -16.34 19.97 35.27
CA VAL A 49 -16.86 19.02 36.26
C VAL A 49 -17.51 17.85 35.51
N ILE A 50 -16.78 16.73 35.38
CA ILE A 50 -17.31 15.49 34.80
C ILE A 50 -18.31 14.88 35.79
N GLY A 51 -19.60 15.13 35.55
CA GLY A 51 -20.72 14.47 36.22
C GLY A 51 -21.06 13.14 35.52
N ASP A 52 -21.22 12.08 36.30
CA ASP A 52 -21.54 10.73 35.82
C ASP A 52 -23.05 10.58 35.59
N TYR A 53 -23.53 10.97 34.39
CA TYR A 53 -24.95 11.09 34.06
C TYR A 53 -25.60 9.78 33.60
N SER A 54 -25.67 8.81 34.52
CA SER A 54 -26.45 7.58 34.31
C SER A 54 -27.97 7.84 34.30
N SER A 55 -28.58 7.71 33.12
CA SER A 55 -30.03 7.58 32.87
C SER A 55 -30.98 8.58 33.56
N VAL A 56 -31.22 9.72 32.92
CA VAL A 56 -32.33 10.65 33.25
C VAL A 56 -33.66 10.06 32.78
N THR A 57 -34.75 10.23 33.54
CA THR A 57 -36.10 9.78 33.17
C THR A 57 -36.91 10.86 32.44
N GLN A 58 -37.95 10.47 31.69
CA GLN A 58 -38.70 11.43 30.86
C GLN A 58 -39.48 12.47 31.68
N ASP A 59 -40.02 12.07 32.85
CA ASP A 59 -40.66 13.01 33.78
C ASP A 59 -39.68 14.08 34.34
N GLU A 60 -38.37 13.80 34.34
CA GLU A 60 -37.33 14.75 34.74
C GLU A 60 -36.91 15.66 33.57
N PHE A 61 -36.85 15.14 32.34
CA PHE A 61 -36.58 15.93 31.13
C PHE A 61 -37.67 16.98 30.89
N ASP A 62 -38.95 16.62 31.05
CA ASP A 62 -40.09 17.53 30.86
C ASP A 62 -40.18 18.65 31.93
N GLN A 63 -39.35 18.61 32.99
CA GLN A 63 -39.23 19.66 34.01
C GLN A 63 -38.07 20.64 33.79
N LEU A 64 -37.21 20.39 32.79
CA LEU A 64 -36.08 21.28 32.44
C LEU A 64 -36.54 22.53 31.68
N SER A 65 -35.70 23.58 31.66
CA SER A 65 -35.92 24.70 30.74
C SER A 65 -35.65 24.28 29.29
N GLN A 66 -36.24 24.97 28.31
CA GLN A 66 -36.01 24.67 26.89
C GLN A 66 -34.51 24.64 26.53
N GLU A 67 -33.73 25.60 27.03
CA GLU A 67 -32.27 25.67 26.82
C GLU A 67 -31.51 24.48 27.43
N GLN A 68 -32.03 23.90 28.52
CA GLN A 68 -31.49 22.69 29.13
C GLN A 68 -31.93 21.42 28.39
N GLN A 69 -33.18 21.36 27.90
CA GLN A 69 -33.69 20.28 27.06
C GLN A 69 -32.93 20.21 25.73
N ASP A 70 -32.80 21.34 25.05
CA ASP A 70 -32.08 21.48 23.78
C ASP A 70 -30.62 21.04 23.94
N LYS A 71 -29.95 21.47 25.02
CA LYS A 71 -28.56 21.06 25.32
C LYS A 71 -28.43 19.58 25.68
N MET A 72 -29.36 19.01 26.45
CA MET A 72 -29.38 17.56 26.72
C MET A 72 -29.63 16.76 25.44
N LEU A 73 -30.48 17.26 24.54
CA LEU A 73 -30.78 16.61 23.27
C LEU A 73 -29.59 16.71 22.30
N GLU A 74 -28.93 17.86 22.22
CA GLU A 74 -27.68 18.04 21.46
C GLU A 74 -26.60 17.09 21.96
N GLN A 75 -26.38 17.02 23.28
CA GLN A 75 -25.40 16.11 23.86
C GLN A 75 -25.78 14.63 23.68
N PHE A 76 -27.05 14.25 23.84
CA PHE A 76 -27.51 12.88 23.54
C PHE A 76 -27.34 12.51 22.06
N VAL A 77 -27.57 13.46 21.13
CA VAL A 77 -27.37 13.26 19.70
C VAL A 77 -25.88 13.13 19.36
N LEU A 78 -25.01 13.90 20.02
CA LEU A 78 -23.56 13.74 19.93
C LEU A 78 -23.13 12.37 20.45
N ASP A 79 -23.45 12.01 21.69
CA ASP A 79 -23.14 10.71 22.30
C ASP A 79 -23.66 9.53 21.45
N PHE A 80 -24.87 9.66 20.87
CA PHE A 80 -25.45 8.66 19.98
C PHE A 80 -24.66 8.51 18.68
N TRP A 81 -24.34 9.60 17.99
CA TRP A 81 -23.53 9.53 16.75
C TRP A 81 -22.08 9.13 17.04
N GLU A 82 -21.50 9.56 18.15
CA GLU A 82 -20.15 9.17 18.57
C GLU A 82 -20.06 7.66 18.84
N LYS A 83 -21.12 7.08 19.39
CA LYS A 83 -21.25 5.62 19.62
C LYS A 83 -21.57 4.84 18.33
N GLU A 84 -22.51 5.30 17.52
CA GLU A 84 -22.98 4.58 16.31
C GLU A 84 -22.00 4.73 15.12
N LEU A 85 -21.18 5.78 15.10
CA LEU A 85 -20.07 5.95 14.14
C LEU A 85 -18.72 5.43 14.65
N GLY A 86 -18.63 5.02 15.93
CA GLY A 86 -17.39 4.54 16.55
C GLY A 86 -16.30 5.61 16.67
N LEU A 87 -16.69 6.86 16.97
CA LEU A 87 -15.78 8.01 17.10
C LEU A 87 -15.26 8.22 18.53
N ALA A 88 -15.89 7.60 19.53
CA ALA A 88 -15.32 7.51 20.87
C ALA A 88 -13.99 6.73 20.81
N GLU A 89 -12.95 7.20 21.52
CA GLU A 89 -11.67 6.51 21.65
C GLU A 89 -11.83 5.19 22.43
N THR A 90 -12.30 4.16 21.74
CA THR A 90 -12.24 2.77 22.19
C THR A 90 -10.81 2.27 22.08
N ASP A 91 -10.35 1.53 23.09
CA ASP A 91 -8.98 1.02 23.16
C ASP A 91 -8.62 0.29 21.86
N ALA A 92 -7.60 0.80 21.15
CA ALA A 92 -7.26 0.40 19.79
C ALA A 92 -6.77 -1.06 19.65
N GLU A 93 -6.80 -1.83 20.74
CA GLU A 93 -6.55 -3.27 20.75
C GLU A 93 -7.82 -4.09 20.41
N GLU A 94 -9.03 -3.69 20.82
CA GLU A 94 -10.25 -4.50 20.69
C GLU A 94 -10.80 -4.63 19.26
N ASN A 95 -10.45 -3.71 18.35
CA ASN A 95 -10.98 -3.67 16.97
C ASN A 95 -10.00 -4.18 15.89
N ASN A 96 -8.87 -4.80 16.26
CA ASN A 96 -7.93 -5.34 15.28
C ASN A 96 -8.43 -6.65 14.64
N LEU A 97 -8.24 -6.78 13.33
CA LEU A 97 -8.34 -8.05 12.64
C LEU A 97 -7.15 -8.94 13.03
N SER A 98 -7.38 -10.24 13.21
CA SER A 98 -6.29 -11.21 13.27
C SER A 98 -5.97 -11.77 11.88
N LEU A 99 -4.69 -11.94 11.60
CA LEU A 99 -4.14 -12.53 10.38
C LEU A 99 -4.69 -13.93 10.10
N GLU A 100 -5.13 -14.65 11.13
CA GLU A 100 -5.56 -16.05 11.06
C GLU A 100 -6.93 -16.23 10.37
N ILE A 101 -7.67 -15.15 10.10
CA ILE A 101 -8.89 -15.19 9.28
C ILE A 101 -8.59 -15.23 7.77
N PHE A 102 -7.36 -14.89 7.36
CA PHE A 102 -6.97 -14.78 5.96
C PHE A 102 -6.33 -16.08 5.43
N ALA A 103 -6.72 -16.47 4.22
CA ALA A 103 -6.06 -17.57 3.53
C ALA A 103 -4.63 -17.18 3.11
N ARG A 104 -3.71 -18.15 3.07
CA ARG A 104 -2.31 -17.95 2.65
C ARG A 104 -2.13 -18.28 1.16
N PRO A 105 -1.18 -17.64 0.44
CA PRO A 105 -0.24 -16.63 0.94
C PRO A 105 -0.87 -15.24 1.10
N TYR A 106 -0.54 -14.55 2.19
CA TYR A 106 -1.17 -13.25 2.53
C TYR A 106 -0.99 -12.17 1.46
N MET A 107 0.10 -12.29 0.68
CA MET A 107 0.44 -11.43 -0.46
C MET A 107 -0.64 -11.37 -1.57
N HIS A 108 -1.56 -12.35 -1.64
CA HIS A 108 -2.62 -12.39 -2.65
C HIS A 108 -4.03 -12.19 -2.07
N THR A 109 -4.17 -12.24 -0.75
CA THR A 109 -5.47 -12.34 -0.05
C THR A 109 -5.78 -11.15 0.85
N LEU A 110 -4.78 -10.47 1.39
CA LEU A 110 -4.96 -9.19 2.07
C LEU A 110 -5.19 -8.07 1.06
N THR A 111 -6.20 -7.24 1.30
CA THR A 111 -6.26 -5.86 0.80
C THR A 111 -5.42 -4.93 1.67
N GLU A 112 -5.14 -3.74 1.14
CA GLU A 112 -4.46 -2.66 1.85
C GLU A 112 -5.22 -2.18 3.09
N ARG A 113 -6.55 -2.19 3.04
CA ARG A 113 -7.40 -1.80 4.16
C ARG A 113 -7.30 -2.82 5.30
N GLU A 114 -7.40 -4.10 4.97
CA GLU A 114 -7.33 -5.19 5.95
C GLU A 114 -5.95 -5.26 6.61
N TYR A 115 -4.87 -5.07 5.84
CA TYR A 115 -3.50 -5.01 6.37
C TYR A 115 -3.32 -3.88 7.41
N LEU A 116 -3.89 -2.70 7.16
CA LEU A 116 -3.86 -1.57 8.13
C LEU A 116 -4.72 -1.82 9.39
N GLN A 117 -5.67 -2.76 9.32
CA GLN A 117 -6.54 -3.16 10.43
C GLN A 117 -6.00 -4.37 11.23
N LEU A 118 -4.87 -4.97 10.84
CA LEU A 118 -4.23 -6.04 11.62
C LEU A 118 -3.60 -5.51 12.92
N SER A 119 -3.44 -6.36 13.95
CA SER A 119 -2.63 -5.97 15.12
C SER A 119 -1.16 -5.71 14.74
N PRO A 120 -0.35 -5.00 15.56
CA PRO A 120 1.06 -4.76 15.28
C PRO A 120 1.87 -6.06 15.07
N GLU A 121 1.60 -7.08 15.88
CA GLU A 121 2.21 -8.41 15.79
C GLU A 121 1.79 -9.11 14.49
N ASP A 122 0.51 -8.98 14.12
CA ASP A 122 -0.04 -9.62 12.93
C ASP A 122 0.41 -8.92 11.63
N ARG A 123 0.73 -7.62 11.68
CA ARG A 123 1.48 -6.93 10.61
C ARG A 123 2.91 -7.46 10.51
N GLU A 124 3.63 -7.63 11.62
CA GLU A 124 4.99 -8.21 11.59
C GLU A 124 4.99 -9.66 11.07
N ARG A 125 3.99 -10.48 11.46
CA ARG A 125 3.77 -11.83 10.92
C ARG A 125 3.50 -11.81 9.41
N ALA A 126 2.66 -10.88 8.94
CA ALA A 126 2.35 -10.72 7.53
C ALA A 126 3.58 -10.24 6.73
N ASP A 127 4.22 -9.15 7.13
CA ASP A 127 5.40 -8.58 6.47
C ASP A 127 6.51 -9.61 6.27
N ALA A 128 6.81 -10.44 7.29
CA ALA A 128 7.86 -11.46 7.22
C ALA A 128 7.56 -12.56 6.17
N GLU A 129 6.30 -12.96 6.01
CA GLU A 129 5.89 -13.87 4.93
C GLU A 129 5.93 -13.17 3.57
N ILE A 130 5.39 -11.95 3.50
CA ILE A 130 5.19 -11.24 2.24
C ILE A 130 6.53 -10.81 1.63
N ASP A 131 7.48 -10.29 2.42
CA ASP A 131 8.85 -9.97 1.98
C ASP A 131 9.60 -11.23 1.51
N LYS A 132 9.38 -12.38 2.17
CA LYS A 132 9.90 -13.66 1.69
C LYS A 132 9.28 -14.03 0.32
N ASN A 133 7.96 -14.01 0.19
CA ASN A 133 7.26 -14.36 -1.05
C ASN A 133 7.65 -13.41 -2.19
N MET A 134 7.76 -12.10 -1.92
CA MET A 134 8.26 -11.09 -2.88
C MET A 134 9.67 -11.42 -3.39
N ARG A 135 10.60 -11.84 -2.51
CA ARG A 135 11.94 -12.27 -2.94
C ARG A 135 11.90 -13.53 -3.79
N GLU A 136 11.13 -14.54 -3.39
CA GLU A 136 11.04 -15.82 -4.11
C GLU A 136 10.42 -15.62 -5.50
N ILE A 137 9.30 -14.90 -5.60
CA ILE A 137 8.65 -14.55 -6.88
C ILE A 137 9.57 -13.67 -7.74
N ARG A 138 10.21 -12.63 -7.18
CA ARG A 138 11.17 -11.79 -7.94
C ARG A 138 12.33 -12.61 -8.50
N SER A 139 12.87 -13.55 -7.73
CA SER A 139 13.94 -14.45 -8.17
C SER A 139 13.47 -15.37 -9.31
N TYR A 140 12.26 -15.92 -9.19
CA TYR A 140 11.64 -16.75 -10.22
C TYR A 140 11.39 -15.99 -11.53
N CYS A 141 10.81 -14.78 -11.46
CA CYS A 141 10.62 -13.90 -12.61
C CYS A 141 11.94 -13.58 -13.33
N MET A 142 13.01 -13.28 -12.58
CA MET A 142 14.33 -13.03 -13.16
C MET A 142 14.92 -14.29 -13.82
N GLY A 143 14.70 -15.47 -13.24
CA GLY A 143 15.07 -16.76 -13.82
C GLY A 143 14.39 -17.02 -15.16
N ILE A 144 13.08 -16.76 -15.26
CA ILE A 144 12.31 -16.91 -16.52
C ILE A 144 12.85 -16.01 -17.63
N VAL A 145 13.21 -14.75 -17.31
CA VAL A 145 13.80 -13.84 -18.30
C VAL A 145 15.17 -14.33 -18.77
N ALA A 146 16.02 -14.83 -17.86
CA ALA A 146 17.34 -15.36 -18.20
C ALA A 146 17.24 -16.65 -19.06
N GLU A 147 16.31 -17.55 -18.74
CA GLU A 147 16.05 -18.76 -19.53
C GLU A 147 15.57 -18.40 -20.95
N ALA A 148 14.61 -17.47 -21.07
CA ALA A 148 14.16 -16.98 -22.36
C ALA A 148 15.27 -16.28 -23.17
N GLU A 149 16.17 -15.52 -22.52
CA GLU A 149 17.34 -14.94 -23.18
C GLU A 149 18.34 -16.00 -23.68
N SER A 150 18.52 -17.12 -22.96
CA SER A 150 19.33 -18.25 -23.44
C SER A 150 18.69 -18.94 -24.64
N LEU A 151 17.39 -19.23 -24.56
CA LEU A 151 16.62 -19.83 -25.67
C LEU A 151 16.63 -18.95 -26.93
N MET A 152 16.59 -17.62 -26.77
CA MET A 152 16.77 -16.67 -27.87
C MET A 152 18.17 -16.74 -28.50
N ALA A 153 19.23 -16.98 -27.70
CA ALA A 153 20.59 -17.14 -28.21
C ALA A 153 20.77 -18.47 -28.97
N ASP A 154 20.18 -19.55 -28.47
CA ASP A 154 20.12 -20.88 -29.12
C ASP A 154 19.12 -20.93 -30.29
N LYS A 155 18.38 -19.84 -30.53
CA LYS A 155 17.38 -19.63 -31.60
C LYS A 155 16.09 -20.43 -31.45
N ASP A 156 15.80 -20.98 -30.26
CA ASP A 156 14.46 -21.46 -29.91
C ASP A 156 13.57 -20.28 -29.49
N CYS A 157 13.23 -19.45 -30.48
CA CYS A 157 12.38 -18.29 -30.28
C CYS A 157 10.94 -18.67 -29.88
N LEU A 158 10.48 -19.90 -30.17
CA LEU A 158 9.12 -20.34 -29.82
C LEU A 158 9.03 -20.69 -28.33
N THR A 159 9.99 -21.45 -27.80
CA THR A 159 10.03 -21.75 -26.36
C THR A 159 10.35 -20.49 -25.56
N ALA A 160 11.23 -19.61 -26.06
CA ALA A 160 11.48 -18.30 -25.45
C ALA A 160 10.21 -17.44 -25.36
N GLU A 161 9.42 -17.37 -26.44
CA GLU A 161 8.15 -16.63 -26.45
C GLU A 161 7.16 -17.21 -25.43
N ALA A 162 7.06 -18.54 -25.32
CA ALA A 162 6.20 -19.20 -24.32
C ALA A 162 6.58 -18.85 -22.87
N TYR A 163 7.88 -18.85 -22.53
CA TYR A 163 8.36 -18.42 -21.20
C TYR A 163 8.02 -16.97 -20.89
N LEU A 164 8.16 -16.08 -21.87
CA LEU A 164 7.87 -14.65 -21.70
C LEU A 164 6.36 -14.38 -21.60
N VAL A 165 5.53 -15.09 -22.37
CA VAL A 165 4.06 -15.03 -22.24
C VAL A 165 3.60 -15.56 -20.89
N TYR A 166 4.20 -16.64 -20.37
CA TYR A 166 3.92 -17.12 -19.02
C TYR A 166 4.23 -16.06 -17.94
N LEU A 167 5.32 -15.30 -18.10
CA LEU A 167 5.64 -14.18 -17.20
C LEU A 167 4.68 -12.99 -17.35
N LEU A 168 4.08 -12.75 -18.53
CA LEU A 168 2.97 -11.79 -18.68
C LEU A 168 1.73 -12.23 -17.88
N GLU A 169 1.33 -13.50 -18.02
CA GLU A 169 0.14 -14.05 -17.35
C GLU A 169 0.30 -14.02 -15.82
N MET A 170 1.42 -14.52 -15.30
CA MET A 170 1.75 -14.46 -13.86
C MET A 170 1.82 -13.00 -13.36
N GLY A 171 2.38 -12.09 -14.16
CA GLY A 171 2.41 -10.66 -13.82
C GLY A 171 1.01 -10.01 -13.80
N ARG A 172 0.10 -10.47 -14.67
CA ARG A 172 -1.32 -10.05 -14.66
C ARG A 172 -2.05 -10.59 -13.44
N GLU A 173 -1.81 -11.84 -13.04
CA GLU A 173 -2.42 -12.44 -11.84
C GLU A 173 -2.03 -11.68 -10.57
N LEU A 174 -0.74 -11.35 -10.41
CA LEU A 174 -0.24 -10.48 -9.32
C LEU A 174 -0.85 -9.07 -9.35
N GLY A 175 -1.18 -8.56 -10.54
CA GLY A 175 -1.84 -7.26 -10.75
C GLY A 175 -3.37 -7.28 -10.81
N ALA A 176 -4.02 -8.44 -10.59
CA ALA A 176 -5.46 -8.62 -10.82
C ALA A 176 -6.32 -7.99 -9.72
N ASN A 177 -5.97 -8.17 -8.45
CA ASN A 177 -6.64 -7.51 -7.34
C ASN A 177 -6.14 -6.05 -7.23
N LYS A 178 -6.99 -5.09 -7.59
CA LYS A 178 -6.64 -3.66 -7.55
C LYS A 178 -6.69 -3.05 -6.14
N GLU A 179 -7.46 -3.63 -5.23
CA GLU A 179 -7.53 -3.29 -3.80
C GLU A 179 -6.49 -4.06 -2.96
N GLY A 180 -5.93 -5.11 -3.55
CA GLY A 180 -4.81 -5.88 -3.05
C GLY A 180 -3.53 -5.04 -2.89
N LEU A 181 -2.62 -5.58 -2.09
CA LEU A 181 -1.37 -4.94 -1.69
C LEU A 181 -0.57 -4.35 -2.87
N VAL A 182 -0.22 -3.07 -2.76
CA VAL A 182 0.39 -2.24 -3.82
C VAL A 182 1.76 -2.78 -4.24
N PHE A 183 2.52 -3.41 -3.33
CA PHE A 183 3.77 -4.08 -3.68
C PHE A 183 3.55 -5.38 -4.49
N THR A 184 2.42 -6.09 -4.30
CA THR A 184 2.06 -7.25 -5.14
C THR A 184 1.74 -6.78 -6.55
N ARG A 185 0.94 -5.71 -6.67
CA ARG A 185 0.66 -5.06 -7.97
C ARG A 185 1.95 -4.56 -8.64
N ALA A 186 2.82 -3.89 -7.89
CA ALA A 186 4.10 -3.37 -8.41
C ALA A 186 5.05 -4.49 -8.87
N LEU A 187 5.06 -5.65 -8.19
CA LEU A 187 5.82 -6.82 -8.61
C LEU A 187 5.24 -7.43 -9.90
N GLY A 188 3.91 -7.51 -10.00
CA GLY A 188 3.22 -7.97 -11.21
C GLY A 188 3.54 -7.11 -12.43
N VAL A 189 3.39 -5.79 -12.31
CA VAL A 189 3.78 -4.80 -13.33
C VAL A 189 5.27 -4.90 -13.65
N GLY A 190 6.14 -5.02 -12.65
CA GLY A 190 7.58 -5.23 -12.84
C GLY A 190 7.91 -6.48 -13.68
N GLY A 191 7.20 -7.59 -13.43
CA GLY A 191 7.27 -8.82 -14.21
C GLY A 191 6.79 -8.63 -15.65
N ARG A 192 5.59 -8.06 -15.85
CA ARG A 192 5.04 -7.77 -17.19
C ARG A 192 6.00 -6.90 -18.01
N ARG A 193 6.54 -5.83 -17.43
CA ARG A 193 7.50 -4.93 -18.09
C ARG A 193 8.83 -5.60 -18.45
N ALA A 194 9.30 -6.55 -17.63
CA ALA A 194 10.49 -7.34 -17.97
C ALA A 194 10.21 -8.26 -19.16
N ALA A 195 9.08 -8.97 -19.15
CA ALA A 195 8.64 -9.83 -20.25
C ALA A 195 8.43 -9.07 -21.56
N LEU A 196 7.69 -7.95 -21.55
CA LEU A 196 7.44 -7.15 -22.76
C LEU A 196 8.76 -6.60 -23.37
N ARG A 197 9.71 -6.15 -22.54
CA ARG A 197 11.04 -5.71 -23.01
C ARG A 197 11.82 -6.85 -23.68
N ALA A 198 11.65 -8.09 -23.21
CA ALA A 198 12.24 -9.27 -23.84
C ALA A 198 11.51 -9.65 -25.13
N LEU A 199 10.17 -9.60 -25.16
CA LEU A 199 9.37 -9.82 -26.37
C LEU A 199 9.69 -8.81 -27.48
N VAL A 200 9.91 -7.53 -27.15
CA VAL A 200 10.39 -6.53 -28.12
C VAL A 200 11.73 -6.97 -28.76
N ARG A 201 12.67 -7.55 -27.99
CA ARG A 201 13.93 -8.08 -28.54
C ARG A 201 13.68 -9.33 -29.40
N LEU A 202 12.87 -10.28 -28.92
CA LEU A 202 12.53 -11.53 -29.60
C LEU A 202 11.85 -11.25 -30.95
N TYR A 203 10.82 -10.40 -30.97
CA TYR A 203 10.12 -10.02 -32.19
C TYR A 203 10.98 -9.17 -33.15
N THR A 204 11.95 -8.41 -32.63
CA THR A 204 12.96 -7.75 -33.49
C THR A 204 13.90 -8.77 -34.14
N LEU A 205 14.32 -9.81 -33.40
CA LEU A 205 15.17 -10.89 -33.92
C LEU A 205 14.45 -11.78 -34.96
N THR A 206 13.14 -12.02 -34.79
CA THR A 206 12.33 -12.82 -35.75
C THR A 206 11.73 -11.99 -36.89
N GLY A 207 11.85 -10.65 -36.86
CA GLY A 207 11.26 -9.75 -37.86
C GLY A 207 9.74 -9.56 -37.73
N ASN A 208 9.13 -9.96 -36.61
CA ASN A 208 7.72 -9.77 -36.31
C ASN A 208 7.42 -8.31 -35.92
N ASN A 209 7.43 -7.41 -36.90
CA ASN A 209 7.19 -5.97 -36.70
C ASN A 209 5.85 -5.68 -35.99
N SER A 210 4.81 -6.49 -36.23
CA SER A 210 3.53 -6.44 -35.52
C SER A 210 3.67 -6.74 -34.03
N GLY A 211 4.38 -7.79 -33.66
CA GLY A 211 4.69 -8.11 -32.26
C GLY A 211 5.56 -7.05 -31.59
N VAL A 212 6.53 -6.47 -32.31
CA VAL A 212 7.35 -5.34 -31.81
C VAL A 212 6.48 -4.12 -31.48
N GLN A 213 5.45 -3.84 -32.28
CA GLN A 213 4.54 -2.72 -32.03
C GLN A 213 3.61 -3.00 -30.85
N MET A 214 2.93 -4.14 -30.85
CA MET A 214 2.05 -4.60 -29.76
C MET A 214 2.78 -4.59 -28.40
N ALA A 215 4.00 -5.13 -28.33
CA ALA A 215 4.77 -5.18 -27.09
C ALA A 215 5.29 -3.80 -26.63
N LYS A 216 5.34 -2.79 -27.51
CA LYS A 216 5.62 -1.39 -27.15
C LYS A 216 4.38 -0.64 -26.66
N GLU A 217 3.22 -0.91 -27.26
CA GLU A 217 1.94 -0.32 -26.86
C GLU A 217 1.60 -0.77 -25.43
N LEU A 218 1.65 -2.08 -25.17
CA LEU A 218 1.51 -2.65 -23.82
C LEU A 218 2.56 -2.10 -22.84
N LEU A 219 3.79 -1.80 -23.27
CA LEU A 219 4.80 -1.18 -22.39
C LEU A 219 4.43 0.23 -21.94
N SER A 220 3.64 0.97 -22.73
CA SER A 220 3.12 2.29 -22.36
C SER A 220 2.04 2.16 -21.28
N GLU A 221 1.12 1.21 -21.45
CA GLU A 221 0.05 0.91 -20.48
C GLU A 221 0.65 0.50 -19.10
N GLU A 222 1.71 -0.31 -19.10
CA GLU A 222 2.45 -0.66 -17.88
C GLU A 222 3.30 0.49 -17.29
N ASP A 223 3.63 1.53 -18.07
CA ASP A 223 4.23 2.76 -17.54
C ASP A 223 3.17 3.63 -16.84
N GLU A 224 1.95 3.67 -17.35
CA GLU A 224 0.82 4.37 -16.75
C GLU A 224 0.38 3.71 -15.41
N GLU A 225 0.21 2.39 -15.34
CA GLU A 225 -0.10 1.72 -14.06
C GLU A 225 1.04 1.90 -13.02
N MET A 226 2.32 1.99 -13.45
CA MET A 226 3.41 2.35 -12.52
C MET A 226 3.32 3.79 -11.99
N VAL A 227 2.76 4.74 -12.76
CA VAL A 227 2.55 6.12 -12.29
C VAL A 227 1.43 6.17 -11.24
N GLU A 228 0.32 5.45 -11.46
CA GLU A 228 -0.75 5.31 -10.46
C GLU A 228 -0.24 4.70 -9.15
N ILE A 229 0.47 3.56 -9.24
CA ILE A 229 1.08 2.86 -8.10
C ILE A 229 2.02 3.78 -7.30
N ARG A 230 2.83 4.60 -7.99
CA ARG A 230 3.71 5.59 -7.35
C ARG A 230 2.95 6.74 -6.71
N ALA A 231 1.83 7.17 -7.29
CA ALA A 231 0.99 8.23 -6.70
C ALA A 231 0.30 7.74 -5.42
N ALA A 232 -0.27 6.53 -5.45
CA ALA A 232 -0.91 5.90 -4.29
C ALA A 232 0.08 5.68 -3.13
N ALA A 233 1.30 5.22 -3.41
CA ALA A 233 2.34 5.06 -2.40
C ALA A 233 2.69 6.40 -1.71
N LYS A 234 2.93 7.46 -2.50
CA LYS A 234 3.26 8.79 -1.97
C LYS A 234 2.14 9.44 -1.14
N GLN A 235 0.89 9.17 -1.47
CA GLN A 235 -0.25 9.69 -0.70
C GLN A 235 -0.30 9.08 0.70
N ARG A 236 0.14 7.82 0.87
CA ARG A 236 0.23 7.17 2.19
C ARG A 236 1.45 7.60 2.98
N GLU A 237 2.60 7.84 2.34
CA GLU A 237 3.77 8.45 2.99
C GLU A 237 3.47 9.85 3.57
N ALA A 238 2.47 10.55 3.03
CA ALA A 238 2.00 11.85 3.51
C ALA A 238 0.90 11.77 4.58
N ASN A 239 0.09 10.70 4.58
CA ASN A 239 -1.03 10.47 5.49
C ASN A 239 -0.86 9.10 6.20
N PRO A 240 0.00 9.01 7.23
CA PRO A 240 0.28 7.79 7.97
C PRO A 240 -0.80 7.41 9.00
#